data_AF-A0A1F4N3V4-F1
#
_entry.id   AF-A0A1F4N3V4-F1
#
_cell.length_a   1.000
_cell.length_b   1.000
_cell.length_c   1.000
_cell.angle_alpha   90.00
_cell.angle_beta   90.00
_cell.angle_gamma   90.00
#
_symmetry.space_group_name_H-M   'P 1'
#
loop_
_entity.id
_entity.type
_entity.pdbx_description
1 polymer ?
#
loop_
_entity_poly.entity_id
_entity_poly.type
_entity_poly.pdbx_seq_one_letter_code
_entity_poly.pdbx_strand_id
1 'polypeptide(L)' 'MGEYKQYAPANHFHMTWNLPTARMQYWMDLANVLSVTPWKEMPQYREGIDRPLPLLYLLNGGETQTKLLRKR' A
#
# COMPACT_ATOMS: atom_id res chain seq x y z
N MET A 1 20.18 -15.41 1.68
CA MET A 1 19.07 -15.39 0.69
C MET A 1 17.85 -15.95 1.41
N GLY A 2 16.97 -15.10 1.95
CA GLY A 2 15.75 -15.59 2.60
C GLY A 2 14.75 -15.98 1.53
N GLU A 3 14.22 -17.21 1.56
CA GLU A 3 13.21 -17.62 0.59
C GLU A 3 11.98 -16.72 0.71
N TYR A 4 11.74 -15.91 -0.33
CA TYR A 4 10.56 -15.06 -0.51
C TYR A 4 9.23 -15.82 -0.27
N LYS A 5 9.24 -17.14 -0.51
CA LYS A 5 8.09 -18.03 -0.42
C LYS A 5 7.45 -18.08 0.98
N GLN A 6 8.23 -17.90 2.05
CA GLN A 6 7.71 -17.92 3.44
C GLN A 6 6.98 -16.62 3.84
N TYR A 7 7.22 -15.51 3.13
CA TYR A 7 6.64 -14.20 3.45
C TYR A 7 5.58 -13.73 2.45
N ALA A 8 5.29 -14.54 1.43
CA ALA A 8 4.19 -14.26 0.51
C ALA A 8 2.85 -14.31 1.28
N PRO A 9 2.05 -13.23 1.30
CA PRO A 9 0.79 -13.20 2.05
C PRO A 9 -0.32 -14.05 1.41
N ALA A 10 -0.12 -14.55 0.18
CA ALA A 10 -1.06 -15.39 -0.55
C ALA A 10 -0.31 -16.36 -1.50
N ASN A 11 -1.00 -17.42 -1.95
CA ASN A 11 -0.48 -18.42 -2.89
C ASN A 11 -0.62 -18.03 -4.38
N HIS A 12 -1.37 -16.96 -4.69
CA HIS A 12 -1.58 -16.44 -6.04
C HIS A 12 -1.27 -14.95 -6.12
N PHE A 13 -0.80 -14.51 -7.29
CA PHE A 13 -0.48 -13.11 -7.58
C PHE A 13 -1.09 -12.67 -8.91
N HIS A 14 -1.59 -11.43 -8.95
CA HIS A 14 -2.01 -10.77 -10.19
C HIS A 14 -0.91 -9.84 -10.67
N MET A 15 -0.31 -10.15 -11.81
CA MET A 15 0.74 -9.34 -12.43
C MET A 15 0.15 -8.56 -13.61
N THR A 16 0.52 -7.28 -13.73
CA THR A 16 0.07 -6.41 -14.81
C THR A 16 1.26 -5.72 -15.44
N TRP A 17 1.13 -5.33 -16.71
CA TRP A 17 2.15 -4.61 -17.46
C TRP A 17 1.81 -3.12 -17.50
N ASN A 18 2.83 -2.27 -17.34
CA ASN A 18 2.73 -0.82 -17.53
C ASN A 18 1.64 -0.10 -16.70
N LEU A 19 1.17 -0.70 -15.60
CA LEU A 19 0.27 -0.01 -14.65
C LEU A 19 1.11 0.96 -13.80
N PRO A 20 0.89 2.28 -13.87
CA PRO A 20 1.62 3.21 -13.03
C PRO A 20 1.31 2.99 -11.54
N THR A 21 2.32 2.95 -10.68
CA THR A 21 2.12 2.71 -9.24
C THR A 21 1.17 3.72 -8.61
N ALA A 22 1.29 5.00 -8.95
CA ALA A 22 0.38 6.05 -8.49
C ALA A 22 -1.11 5.79 -8.83
N ARG A 23 -1.41 5.12 -9.96
CA ARG A 23 -2.78 4.75 -10.34
C ARG A 23 -3.33 3.63 -9.45
N MET A 24 -2.51 2.62 -9.16
CA MET A 24 -2.87 1.57 -8.21
C MET A 24 -3.12 2.14 -6.82
N GLN A 25 -2.23 3.02 -6.34
CA GLN A 25 -2.36 3.69 -5.03
C GLN A 25 -3.64 4.54 -4.94
N TYR A 26 -4.02 5.24 -6.01
CA TYR A 26 -5.30 5.95 -6.07
C TYR A 26 -6.49 5.03 -5.79
N TRP A 27 -6.54 3.86 -6.43
CA TRP A 27 -7.61 2.90 -6.23
C TRP A 27 -7.57 2.24 -4.85
N MET A 28 -6.37 1.99 -4.32
CA MET A 28 -6.19 1.49 -2.95
C MET A 28 -6.78 2.47 -1.93
N ASP A 29 -6.51 3.77 -2.08
CA ASP A 29 -7.07 4.80 -1.21
C ASP A 29 -8.61 4.84 -1.29
N LEU A 30 -9.18 4.81 -2.50
CA LEU A 30 -10.63 4.78 -2.69
C LEU A 30 -11.29 3.55 -2.06
N ALA A 31 -10.62 2.41 -2.10
CA ALA A 31 -11.12 1.14 -1.57
C ALA A 31 -10.73 0.90 -0.10
N ASN A 32 -10.06 1.86 0.56
CA ASN A 32 -9.56 1.71 1.92
C ASN A 32 -8.64 0.48 2.09
N VAL A 33 -7.81 0.22 1.08
CA VAL A 33 -6.79 -0.85 1.06
C VAL A 33 -5.46 -0.26 1.47
N LEU A 34 -4.95 -0.69 2.63
CA LEU A 34 -3.70 -0.19 3.19
C LEU A 34 -2.51 -1.02 2.71
N SER A 35 -1.40 -0.35 2.39
CA SER A 35 -0.12 -0.99 2.11
C SER A 35 0.60 -1.34 3.42
N VAL A 36 1.17 -2.54 3.54
CA VAL A 36 1.89 -3.01 4.75
C VAL A 36 3.38 -2.62 4.73
N THR A 37 3.69 -1.43 4.21
CA THR A 37 5.07 -0.94 4.07
C THR A 37 5.72 -0.62 5.42
N PRO A 38 7.09 -0.63 5.50
CA PRO A 38 8.02 -0.93 4.41
C PRO A 38 8.20 -2.44 4.17
N TRP A 39 8.52 -2.80 2.94
CA TRP A 39 9.02 -4.15 2.63
C TRP A 39 10.55 -4.11 2.66
N LYS A 40 11.21 -5.25 2.89
CA LYS A 40 12.67 -5.32 3.07
C LYS A 40 13.49 -4.52 2.04
N GLU A 41 13.06 -4.55 0.77
CA GLU A 41 13.74 -3.88 -0.35
C GLU A 41 12.89 -2.74 -0.96
N MET A 42 11.80 -2.34 -0.31
CA MET A 42 10.92 -1.26 -0.80
C MET A 42 10.76 -0.17 0.27
N PRO A 43 11.25 1.05 0.02
CA PRO A 43 11.09 2.15 0.96
C PRO A 43 9.61 2.54 1.09
N GLN A 44 9.28 3.27 2.16
CA GLN A 44 7.91 3.72 2.41
C GLN A 44 7.39 4.71 1.34
N TYR A 45 8.28 5.44 0.67
CA TYR A 45 7.95 6.39 -0.38
C TYR A 45 9.09 6.47 -1.42
N ARG A 46 8.73 6.56 -2.70
CA ARG A 46 9.64 6.78 -3.83
C ARG A 46 9.21 8.01 -4.61
N GLU A 47 10.09 9.00 -4.65
CA GLU A 47 9.87 10.25 -5.36
C GLU A 47 9.61 10.01 -6.85
N GLY A 48 8.61 10.70 -7.40
CA GLY A 48 8.21 10.61 -8.81
C GLY A 48 7.54 9.29 -9.23
N ILE A 49 7.48 8.28 -8.35
CA ILE A 49 6.87 6.97 -8.63
C ILE A 49 5.57 6.81 -7.82
N ASP A 50 5.64 7.11 -6.53
CA ASP A 50 4.54 6.96 -5.60
C ASP A 50 3.69 8.24 -5.54
N ARG A 51 2.38 8.06 -5.37
CA ARG A 51 1.41 9.13 -5.17
C ARG A 51 1.60 9.77 -3.78
N PRO A 52 1.43 11.10 -3.66
CA PRO A 52 1.34 11.76 -2.35
C PRO A 52 0.16 11.23 -1.53
N LEU A 53 0.34 11.13 -0.22
CA LEU A 53 -0.75 10.75 0.68
C LEU A 53 -1.89 11.78 0.58
N PRO A 54 -3.17 11.35 0.46
CA PRO A 54 -4.29 12.28 0.41
C PRO A 54 -4.39 13.09 1.72
N LEU A 55 -4.63 14.40 1.59
CA LEU A 55 -4.74 15.31 2.74
C LEU A 55 -5.79 14.83 3.77
N LEU A 56 -6.94 14.35 3.30
CA LEU A 56 -8.00 13.81 4.16
C LEU A 56 -7.51 12.63 5.02
N TYR A 57 -6.65 11.76 4.48
CA TYR A 57 -6.08 10.66 5.24
C TYR A 57 -5.17 11.17 6.36
N LEU A 58 -4.34 12.18 6.07
CA LEU A 58 -3.48 12.81 7.08
C LEU A 58 -4.30 13.51 8.17
N LEU A 59 -5.33 14.28 7.78
CA LEU A 59 -6.22 14.98 8.71
C LEU A 59 -6.98 14.01 9.62
N ASN A 60 -7.36 12.84 9.10
CA ASN A 60 -8.05 11.81 9.87
C ASN A 60 -7.12 10.96 10.74
N GLY A 61 -5.83 11.30 10.86
CA GLY A 61 -4.87 10.59 11.72
C GLY A 61 -4.26 9.33 11.08
N GLY A 62 -4.32 9.22 9.75
CA GLY A 62 -3.57 8.25 8.95
C GLY A 62 -3.93 6.79 9.20
N GLU A 63 -2.93 5.91 9.10
CA GLU A 63 -3.11 4.45 9.04
C GLU A 63 -3.78 3.90 10.29
N THR A 64 -3.27 4.33 11.45
CA THR A 64 -3.75 3.86 12.76
C THR A 64 -5.24 4.17 12.93
N GLN A 65 -5.64 5.42 12.67
CA GLN A 65 -7.06 5.79 12.77
C GLN A 65 -7.91 5.09 11.72
N THR A 66 -7.39 4.93 10.50
CA THR A 66 -8.09 4.18 9.45
C THR A 66 -8.38 2.74 9.86
N LYS A 67 -7.41 2.05 10.49
CA LYS A 67 -7.58 0.70 11.04
C LYS A 67 -8.57 0.64 12.21
N LEU A 68 -8.50 1.61 13.13
CA LEU A 68 -9.43 1.70 14.26
C LEU A 68 -10.88 1.90 13.79
N LEU A 69 -11.09 2.77 12.80
CA LEU A 69 -12.42 3.04 12.22
C LEU A 69 -12.98 1.87 11.39
N ARG A 70 -12.13 0.95 10.91
CA ARG A 70 -12.56 -0.26 10.18
C ARG A 70 -13.08 -1.39 11.08
N LYS A 71 -12.92 -1.32 12.41
CA LYS A 71 -13.48 -2.34 13.32
C LYS A 71 -15.01 -2.27 13.32
N ARG A 72 -15.65 -3.19 12.61
CA ARG A 72 -16.98 -3.71 12.89
C ARG A 72 -16.86 -5.14 13.36
#